data_AF-A0A7V5MJ16-F1
#
_entry.id   AF-A0A7V5MJ16-F1
#
_cell.length_a   1.000
_cell.length_b   1.000
_cell.length_c   1.000
_cell.angle_alpha   90.00
_cell.angle_beta   90.00
_cell.angle_gamma   90.00
#
_symmetry.space_group_name_H-M   'P 1'
#
loop_
_entity.id
_entity.type
_entity.pdbx_description
1 polymer ?
#
loop_
_entity_poly.entity_id
_entity_poly.type
_entity_poly.pdbx_seq_one_letter_code
_entity_poly.pdbx_strand_id
1 'polypeptide(L)'
;MLQISIGEIQKNISLLTQLTEALTIVDKRKNQSVAIVYPIKKHSIVPSMAGKYRDRVQGVDDLEMAKEEALKQALGEKYGLSD
;
A
#
# COMPACT_ATOMS: atom_id res chain seq x y z
N MET A 1 16.58 5.48 -9.47
CA MET A 1 15.86 6.22 -8.41
C MET A 1 16.13 7.70 -8.63
N LEU A 2 15.11 8.51 -8.83
CA LEU A 2 15.27 9.93 -9.20
C LEU A 2 15.77 10.73 -7.98
N GLN A 3 16.76 11.58 -8.16
CA GLN A 3 17.30 12.46 -7.13
C GLN A 3 17.02 13.93 -7.49
N ILE A 4 16.49 14.69 -6.54
CA ILE A 4 16.12 16.09 -6.72
C ILE A 4 16.67 16.93 -5.57
N SER A 5 17.12 18.15 -5.89
CA SER A 5 17.55 19.13 -4.89
C SER A 5 16.38 19.71 -4.10
N ILE A 6 16.59 20.02 -2.82
CA ILE A 6 15.64 20.81 -2.02
C ILE A 6 15.25 22.12 -2.73
N GLY A 7 16.22 22.82 -3.32
CA GLY A 7 15.95 24.09 -4.01
C GLY A 7 15.13 23.94 -5.30
N GLU A 8 15.20 22.78 -5.94
CA GLU A 8 14.38 22.47 -7.12
C GLU A 8 12.93 22.17 -6.72
N ILE A 9 12.73 21.47 -5.59
CA ILE A 9 11.38 21.22 -5.02
C ILE A 9 10.73 22.50 -4.55
N GLN A 10 11.49 23.39 -3.91
CA GLN A 10 10.94 24.68 -3.46
C GLN A 10 10.43 25.53 -4.63
N LYS A 11 11.09 25.47 -5.79
CA LYS A 11 10.65 26.19 -7.00
C LYS A 11 9.45 25.52 -7.68
N ASN A 12 9.35 24.19 -7.59
CA ASN A 12 8.38 23.38 -8.32
C ASN A 12 7.65 22.39 -7.40
N ILE A 13 7.03 22.88 -6.34
CA ILE A 13 6.37 22.04 -5.32
C ILE A 13 5.28 21.14 -5.94
N SER A 14 4.65 21.59 -7.03
CA SER A 14 3.65 20.85 -7.79
C SER A 14 4.15 19.52 -8.36
N LEU A 15 5.46 19.32 -8.49
CA LEU A 15 6.01 18.00 -8.87
C LEU A 15 5.59 16.91 -7.89
N LEU A 16 5.48 17.23 -6.59
CA LEU A 16 5.11 16.26 -5.56
C LEU A 16 3.69 15.72 -5.70
N THR A 17 2.78 16.46 -6.35
CA THR A 17 1.39 16.02 -6.53
C THR A 17 1.20 15.12 -7.74
N GLN A 18 2.14 15.13 -8.69
CA GLN A 18 2.12 14.32 -9.91
C GLN A 18 3.10 13.14 -9.84
N LEU A 19 3.59 12.82 -8.64
CA LEU A 19 4.58 11.78 -8.46
C LEU A 19 4.03 10.39 -8.83
N THR A 20 4.70 9.70 -9.74
CA THR A 20 4.39 8.32 -10.13
C THR A 20 5.37 7.31 -9.54
N GLU A 21 6.60 7.75 -9.25
CA GLU A 21 7.71 6.92 -8.74
C GLU A 21 8.37 7.57 -7.52
N ALA A 22 9.04 6.78 -6.70
CA ALA A 22 9.72 7.30 -5.51
C ALA A 22 10.89 8.25 -5.86
N LEU A 23 10.99 9.35 -5.13
CA LEU A 23 12.04 10.36 -5.30
C LEU A 23 12.89 10.49 -4.04
N THR A 24 14.18 10.79 -4.20
CA THR A 24 15.07 11.13 -3.08
C THR A 24 15.37 12.62 -3.09
N ILE A 25 15.10 13.28 -1.97
CA ILE A 25 15.40 14.69 -1.74
C ILE A 25 16.80 14.79 -1.18
N VAL A 26 17.66 15.54 -1.86
CA VAL A 26 19.07 15.71 -1.50
C VAL A 26 19.34 17.17 -1.20
N ASP A 27 20.04 17.44 -0.10
CA ASP A 27 20.67 18.73 0.12
C ASP A 27 22.01 18.75 -0.62
N LYS A 28 22.04 19.42 -1.78
CA LYS A 28 23.26 19.55 -2.60
C LYS A 28 24.39 20.32 -1.88
N ARG A 29 24.10 21.14 -0.87
CA ARG A 29 25.14 21.91 -0.14
C ARG A 29 25.89 21.02 0.85
N LYS A 30 25.17 20.11 1.51
CA LYS A 30 25.72 19.17 2.48
C LYS A 30 26.02 17.79 1.89
N ASN A 31 25.65 17.58 0.63
CA ASN A 31 25.71 16.29 -0.09
C ASN A 31 25.04 15.14 0.68
N GLN A 32 23.89 15.42 1.30
CA GLN A 32 23.17 14.49 2.17
C GLN A 32 21.76 14.25 1.67
N SER A 33 21.33 12.98 1.69
CA SER A 33 19.92 12.61 1.49
C SER A 33 19.11 13.03 2.71
N VAL A 34 18.08 13.84 2.50
CA VAL A 34 17.24 14.39 3.58
C VAL A 34 15.96 13.58 3.74
N ALA A 35 15.34 13.16 2.64
CA ALA A 35 14.08 12.42 2.67
C ALA A 35 13.89 11.58 1.42
N ILE A 36 13.07 10.53 1.54
CA ILE A 36 12.55 9.77 0.42
C ILE A 36 11.03 9.98 0.40
N VAL A 37 10.50 10.43 -0.74
CA VAL A 37 9.06 10.66 -0.91
C VAL A 37 8.49 9.57 -1.80
N TYR A 38 7.45 8.90 -1.30
CA TYR A 38 6.72 7.87 -2.03
C TYR A 38 5.39 8.42 -2.54
N PRO A 39 5.01 8.11 -3.78
CA PRO A 39 3.69 8.45 -4.29
C PRO A 39 2.62 7.69 -3.49
N ILE A 40 1.52 8.37 -3.16
CA ILE A 40 0.34 7.71 -2.63
C ILE A 40 -0.25 6.86 -3.75
N LYS A 41 -0.12 5.53 -3.65
CA LYS A 41 -0.75 4.61 -4.60
C LYS A 41 -2.27 4.68 -4.40
N LYS A 42 -2.95 5.51 -5.21
CA LYS A 42 -4.43 5.62 -5.19
C LYS A 42 -5.14 4.32 -5.57
N HIS A 43 -4.46 3.45 -6.29
CA HIS A 43 -4.98 2.14 -6.68
C HIS A 43 -4.15 1.03 -6.04
N SER A 44 -4.83 0.15 -5.32
CA SER A 44 -4.22 -1.06 -4.77
C SER A 44 -3.84 -2.00 -5.92
N ILE A 45 -2.62 -2.52 -5.89
CA ILE A 45 -2.15 -3.58 -6.81
C ILE A 45 -2.54 -4.98 -6.30
N VAL A 46 -3.10 -5.08 -5.09
CA VAL A 46 -3.48 -6.36 -4.48
C VAL A 46 -4.49 -7.13 -5.35
N PRO A 47 -5.53 -6.49 -5.94
CA PRO A 47 -6.46 -7.20 -6.82
C PRO A 47 -5.81 -7.72 -8.11
N SER A 48 -4.80 -7.03 -8.66
CA SER A 48 -4.09 -7.51 -9.85
C SER A 48 -3.15 -8.67 -9.52
N MET A 49 -2.60 -8.70 -8.30
CA MET A 49 -1.77 -9.81 -7.81
C MET A 49 -2.59 -11.04 -7.41
N ALA A 50 -3.87 -10.90 -7.09
CA ALA A 50 -4.74 -12.01 -6.66
C ALA A 50 -5.09 -12.99 -7.81
N GLY A 51 -4.88 -12.60 -9.07
CA GLY A 51 -5.07 -13.46 -10.24
C GLY A 51 -6.48 -14.08 -10.30
N LYS A 52 -6.54 -15.42 -10.42
CA LYS A 52 -7.80 -16.17 -10.49
C LYS A 52 -8.65 -16.12 -9.20
N TYR A 53 -8.08 -15.64 -8.10
CA TYR A 53 -8.76 -15.54 -6.80
C TYR A 53 -9.24 -14.12 -6.49
N ARG A 54 -9.04 -13.14 -7.39
CA ARG A 54 -9.40 -11.74 -7.13
C ARG A 54 -10.88 -11.55 -6.71
N ASP A 55 -11.77 -12.38 -7.26
CA ASP A 55 -13.21 -12.31 -7.02
C ASP A 55 -13.67 -13.29 -5.91
N ARG A 56 -12.74 -14.08 -5.35
CA ARG A 56 -13.02 -15.11 -4.34
C ARG A 56 -12.70 -14.69 -2.91
N VAL A 57 -11.88 -13.65 -2.74
CA VAL A 57 -11.39 -13.23 -1.42
C VAL A 57 -11.72 -11.76 -1.23
N GLN A 58 -12.44 -11.43 -0.16
CA GLN A 58 -12.59 -10.05 0.28
C GLN A 58 -11.35 -9.63 1.06
N GLY A 59 -10.94 -8.37 0.90
CA GLY A 59 -9.92 -7.79 1.75
C GLY A 59 -10.44 -7.71 3.18
N VAL A 60 -9.62 -8.14 4.13
CA VAL A 60 -9.93 -8.05 5.56
C VAL A 60 -8.83 -7.23 6.23
N ASP A 61 -9.24 -6.27 7.06
CA ASP A 61 -8.32 -5.39 7.79
C ASP A 61 -7.68 -6.08 9.02
N ASP A 62 -8.40 -7.01 9.65
CA ASP A 62 -7.92 -7.82 10.79
C ASP A 62 -7.93 -9.32 10.45
N LEU A 63 -6.73 -9.86 10.27
CA LEU A 63 -6.53 -11.25 9.87
C LEU A 63 -6.92 -12.24 10.99
N GLU A 64 -6.72 -11.89 12.26
CA GLU A 64 -6.98 -12.81 13.36
C GLU A 64 -8.49 -12.96 13.59
N MET A 65 -9.24 -11.86 13.54
CA MET A 65 -10.70 -11.92 13.56
C MET A 65 -11.26 -12.76 12.40
N ALA A 66 -10.79 -12.56 11.17
CA ALA A 66 -11.30 -13.32 10.03
C ALA A 66 -11.01 -14.82 10.11
N LYS A 67 -9.86 -15.21 10.69
CA LYS A 67 -9.58 -16.64 10.95
C LYS A 67 -10.54 -17.21 11.97
N GLU A 68 -10.81 -16.47 13.04
CA GLU A 68 -11.71 -16.92 14.10
C GLU A 68 -13.14 -17.10 13.58
N GLU A 69 -13.64 -16.15 12.79
CA GLU A 69 -14.96 -16.23 12.14
C GLU A 69 -15.05 -17.39 11.15
N ALA A 70 -14.06 -17.54 10.27
CA ALA A 70 -14.01 -18.64 9.31
C ALA A 70 -13.96 -20.00 10.01
N LEU A 71 -13.21 -20.11 11.11
CA LEU A 71 -13.13 -21.34 11.90
C LEU A 71 -14.46 -21.65 12.61
N LYS A 72 -15.11 -20.64 13.21
CA LYS A 72 -16.44 -20.80 13.82
C LYS A 72 -17.46 -21.26 12.81
N GLN A 73 -17.47 -20.67 11.61
CA GLN A 73 -18.38 -21.05 10.54
C GLN A 73 -18.14 -22.48 10.07
N ALA A 74 -16.87 -22.86 9.83
CA ALA A 74 -16.51 -24.22 9.43
C ALA A 74 -16.85 -25.28 10.50
N LEU A 75 -16.71 -24.94 11.78
CA LEU A 75 -17.12 -25.81 12.88
C LEU A 75 -18.66 -25.91 12.94
N GLY A 76 -19.38 -24.80 12.78
CA GLY A 76 -20.83 -24.78 12.72
C GLY A 76 -21.38 -25.70 11.63
N GLU A 77 -20.85 -25.59 10.40
CA GLU A 77 -21.23 -26.44 9.27
C GLU A 77 -20.92 -27.91 9.54
N LYS A 78 -19.73 -28.21 10.07
CA LYS A 78 -19.31 -29.58 10.38
C LYS A 78 -20.20 -30.26 11.42
N TYR A 79 -20.66 -29.52 12.42
CA TYR A 79 -21.46 -30.06 13.52
C TYR A 79 -22.96 -29.81 13.36
N GLY A 80 -23.41 -29.23 12.23
CA GLY A 80 -24.83 -28.96 11.96
C GLY A 80 -25.45 -27.92 12.90
N LEU A 81 -24.64 -27.00 13.43
CA LEU A 81 -25.05 -25.93 14.34
C LEU A 81 -25.34 -24.62 13.59
N SER A 82 -25.28 -24.65 12.26
CA SER A 82 -25.60 -23.54 11.37
C SER A 82 -27.08 -23.59 11.01
N ASP A 83 -27.85 -22.59 11.44
CA ASP A 83 -29.24 -22.35 11.00
C ASP A 83 -29.32 -21.94 9.52
#